data_AF-A0A832SUR3-F1
#
_entry.id   AF-A0A832SUR3-F1
#
_cell.length_a   1.000
_cell.length_b   1.000
_cell.length_c   1.000
_cell.angle_alpha   90.00
_cell.angle_beta   90.00
_cell.angle_gamma   90.00
#
_symmetry.space_group_name_H-M   'P 1'
#
loop_
_entity.id
_entity.type
_entity.pdbx_description
1 polymer ?
#
loop_
_entity_poly.entity_id
_entity_poly.type
_entity_poly.pdbx_seq_one_letter_code
_entity_poly.pdbx_strand_id
1 'polypeptide(L)'
;MKNDDAIKVLSNELLKGAKMLSTHCSKCGCPLFEKDGKIYCPICEKLKNKETIEKGENEKEIKNEIERKKSEINEILDLNKVVMDKINYLVMKLKEEDEVSRIREIAEAIYVLIKLKKKIE
;
A
#
# COMPACT_ATOMS: atom_id res chain seq x y z
N MET A 1 -11.06 -25.51 -5.83
CA MET A 1 -10.57 -26.05 -4.54
C MET A 1 -10.16 -27.49 -4.78
N LYS A 2 -8.94 -27.92 -4.45
CA LYS A 2 -8.56 -29.34 -4.59
C LYS A 2 -9.35 -30.14 -3.54
N ASN A 3 -9.81 -31.35 -3.88
CA ASN A 3 -10.59 -32.19 -2.97
C ASN A 3 -9.90 -32.38 -1.60
N ASP A 4 -8.56 -32.41 -1.59
CA ASP A 4 -7.75 -32.55 -0.38
C ASP A 4 -7.96 -31.41 0.63
N ASP A 5 -8.21 -30.19 0.17
CA ASP A 5 -8.43 -29.04 1.06
C ASP A 5 -9.82 -29.09 1.69
N ALA A 6 -10.82 -29.62 0.98
CA ALA A 6 -12.16 -29.84 1.54
C ALA A 6 -12.09 -30.88 2.65
N ILE A 7 -11.43 -32.01 2.39
CA ILE A 7 -11.26 -33.10 3.35
C ILE A 7 -10.60 -32.60 4.62
N LYS A 8 -9.48 -31.86 4.51
CA LYS A 8 -8.80 -31.27 5.67
C LYS A 8 -9.72 -30.42 6.54
N VAL A 9 -10.58 -29.61 5.93
CA VAL A 9 -11.51 -28.75 6.67
C VAL A 9 -12.56 -29.58 7.40
N LEU A 10 -13.17 -30.54 6.72
CA LEU A 10 -14.17 -31.43 7.30
C LEU A 10 -13.58 -32.23 8.47
N SER A 11 -12.38 -32.79 8.30
CA SER A 11 -11.66 -33.50 9.36
C SER A 11 -11.40 -32.59 10.57
N ASN A 12 -11.01 -31.33 10.34
CA ASN A 12 -10.72 -30.40 11.43
C ASN A 12 -11.97 -30.06 12.25
N GLU A 13 -13.14 -29.99 11.62
CA GLU A 13 -14.40 -29.74 12.34
C GLU A 13 -14.84 -30.94 13.18
N LEU A 14 -14.63 -32.16 12.69
CA LEU A 14 -14.84 -33.37 13.49
C LEU A 14 -13.92 -33.39 14.72
N LEU A 15 -12.64 -33.02 14.56
CA LEU A 15 -11.70 -32.91 15.67
C LEU A 15 -12.11 -31.84 16.70
N LYS A 16 -12.81 -30.79 16.27
CA LYS A 16 -13.38 -29.76 17.16
C LYS A 16 -14.69 -30.21 17.83
N GLY A 17 -15.12 -31.46 17.63
CA GLY A 17 -16.33 -32.03 18.23
C GLY A 17 -17.63 -31.68 17.49
N ALA A 18 -17.55 -31.16 16.26
CA ALA A 18 -18.76 -30.94 15.46
C ALA A 18 -19.27 -32.26 14.87
N LYS A 19 -20.60 -32.39 14.74
CA LYS A 19 -21.28 -33.57 14.20
C LYS A 19 -21.59 -33.38 12.72
N MET A 20 -21.19 -34.32 11.89
CA MET A 20 -21.58 -34.34 10.47
C MET A 20 -23.04 -34.79 10.31
N LEU A 21 -23.80 -34.08 9.48
CA LEU A 21 -25.19 -34.36 9.15
C LEU A 21 -25.31 -35.07 7.79
N SER A 22 -26.41 -35.81 7.59
CA SER A 22 -26.72 -36.45 6.30
C SER A 22 -27.18 -35.46 5.23
N THR A 23 -27.49 -34.23 5.63
CA THR A 23 -27.86 -33.13 4.74
C THR A 23 -26.63 -32.47 4.14
N HIS A 24 -26.70 -32.12 2.86
CA HIS A 24 -25.60 -31.52 2.11
C HIS A 24 -25.89 -30.05 1.82
N CYS A 25 -24.84 -29.23 1.77
CA CYS A 25 -24.95 -27.82 1.45
C CYS A 25 -25.36 -27.63 -0.02
N SER A 26 -26.42 -26.85 -0.27
CA SER A 26 -26.90 -26.54 -1.63
C SER A 26 -25.91 -25.73 -2.47
N LYS A 27 -24.91 -25.06 -1.85
CA LYS A 27 -23.94 -24.22 -2.55
C LYS A 27 -22.69 -24.98 -3.00
N CYS A 28 -22.12 -25.79 -2.13
CA CYS A 28 -20.84 -26.48 -2.39
C CYS A 28 -20.94 -28.00 -2.44
N GLY A 29 -22.10 -28.58 -2.10
CA GLY A 29 -22.33 -30.03 -2.10
C GLY A 29 -21.70 -30.79 -0.93
N CYS A 30 -20.97 -30.13 -0.01
CA CYS A 30 -20.39 -30.80 1.15
C CYS A 30 -21.41 -31.05 2.27
N PRO A 31 -21.22 -32.09 3.10
CA PRO A 31 -22.07 -32.33 4.27
C PRO A 31 -22.16 -31.12 5.20
N LEU A 32 -23.34 -30.89 5.76
CA LEU A 32 -23.54 -29.89 6.82
C LEU A 32 -23.04 -30.42 8.16
N PHE A 33 -22.66 -29.51 9.04
CA PHE A 33 -22.16 -29.80 10.37
C PHE A 33 -23.04 -29.13 11.41
N GLU A 34 -23.18 -29.78 12.57
CA GLU A 34 -23.84 -29.24 13.74
C GLU A 34 -22.85 -29.16 14.90
N LYS A 35 -22.76 -27.99 15.53
CA LYS A 35 -22.00 -27.81 16.77
C LYS A 35 -22.74 -26.87 17.69
N ASP A 36 -22.89 -27.23 18.95
CA ASP A 36 -23.59 -26.43 19.97
C ASP A 36 -25.01 -26.00 19.52
N GLY A 37 -25.72 -26.90 18.82
CA GLY A 37 -27.07 -26.66 18.29
C GLY A 37 -27.15 -25.77 17.03
N LYS A 38 -26.02 -25.35 16.46
CA LYS A 38 -25.98 -24.56 15.22
C LYS A 38 -25.56 -25.40 14.03
N ILE A 39 -26.36 -25.34 12.96
CA ILE A 39 -26.08 -26.01 11.68
C ILE A 39 -25.38 -25.05 10.73
N TYR A 40 -24.23 -25.45 10.18
CA TYR A 40 -23.42 -24.63 9.28
C TYR A 40 -22.71 -25.46 8.21
N CYS A 41 -22.21 -24.78 7.18
CA CYS A 41 -21.37 -25.38 6.15
C CYS A 41 -19.90 -24.94 6.35
N PRO A 42 -19.01 -25.85 6.75
CA PRO A 42 -17.64 -25.47 7.14
C PRO A 42 -16.78 -25.00 5.95
N ILE A 43 -17.10 -25.46 4.74
CA ILE A 43 -16.42 -25.01 3.52
C ILE A 43 -16.79 -23.57 3.18
N CYS A 44 -18.09 -23.27 3.12
CA CYS A 44 -18.56 -21.93 2.78
C CYS A 44 -18.13 -20.89 3.82
N GLU A 45 -18.09 -21.24 5.11
CA GLU A 45 -17.58 -20.34 6.15
C GLU A 45 -16.09 -20.08 6.02
N LYS A 46 -15.28 -21.12 5.75
CA LYS A 46 -13.84 -20.92 5.53
C LYS A 46 -13.56 -20.02 4.34
N LEU A 47 -14.32 -20.13 3.26
CA LEU A 47 -14.19 -19.26 2.09
C LEU A 47 -14.51 -17.79 2.43
N LYS A 48 -15.60 -17.54 3.16
CA LYS A 48 -15.93 -16.19 3.65
C LYS A 48 -14.84 -15.60 4.54
N ASN A 49 -14.27 -16.41 5.43
CA ASN A 49 -13.21 -15.95 6.34
C ASN A 49 -11.92 -15.66 5.57
N LYS A 50 -11.56 -16.45 4.55
CA LYS A 50 -10.44 -16.16 3.65
C LYS A 50 -10.62 -14.84 2.91
N GLU A 51 -11.79 -14.60 2.31
CA GLU A 51 -12.10 -13.33 1.63
C GLU A 51 -11.97 -12.11 2.57
N THR A 52 -12.29 -12.29 3.86
CA THR A 52 -12.21 -11.21 4.85
C THR A 52 -10.75 -10.95 5.28
N ILE A 53 -9.94 -12.00 5.43
CA ILE A 53 -8.52 -11.89 5.79
C ILE A 53 -7.71 -11.30 4.63
N GLU A 54 -7.93 -11.79 3.40
CA GLU A 54 -7.27 -11.29 2.19
C GLU A 54 -7.60 -9.81 1.93
N LYS A 55 -8.83 -9.35 2.21
CA LYS A 55 -9.17 -7.92 2.12
C LYS A 55 -8.47 -7.08 3.19
N GLY A 56 -8.38 -7.56 4.43
CA GLY A 56 -7.74 -6.83 5.53
C GLY A 56 -6.21 -6.74 5.41
N GLU A 57 -5.55 -7.73 4.80
CA GLU A 57 -4.11 -7.70 4.53
C GLU A 57 -3.78 -6.78 3.35
N ASN A 58 -4.56 -6.85 2.25
CA ASN A 58 -4.42 -5.94 1.11
C ASN A 58 -4.65 -4.46 1.51
N GLU A 59 -5.62 -4.17 2.37
CA GLU A 59 -5.85 -2.79 2.84
C GLU A 59 -4.68 -2.22 3.65
N LYS A 60 -3.97 -3.05 4.42
CA LYS A 60 -2.80 -2.61 5.20
C LYS A 60 -1.58 -2.39 4.31
N GLU A 61 -1.34 -3.27 3.34
CA GLU A 61 -0.26 -3.09 2.37
C GLU A 61 -0.48 -1.85 1.50
N ILE A 62 -1.70 -1.63 1.01
CA ILE A 62 -2.06 -0.43 0.22
C ILE A 62 -1.88 0.84 1.06
N LYS A 63 -2.30 0.85 2.34
CA LYS A 63 -2.10 2.01 3.23
C LYS A 63 -0.62 2.32 3.44
N ASN A 64 0.20 1.31 3.71
CA ASN A 64 1.65 1.48 3.90
C ASN A 64 2.34 2.00 2.63
N GLU A 65 1.92 1.53 1.45
CA GLU A 65 2.47 1.98 0.17
C GLU A 65 2.04 3.43 -0.15
N ILE A 66 0.80 3.81 0.17
CA ILE A 66 0.31 5.19 0.04
C ILE A 66 1.05 6.14 0.99
N GLU A 67 1.32 5.72 2.24
CA GLU A 67 2.07 6.53 3.19
C GLU A 67 3.53 6.78 2.76
N ARG A 68 4.22 5.75 2.24
CA ARG A 68 5.58 5.91 1.66
C ARG A 68 5.59 6.84 0.46
N LYS A 69 4.65 6.68 -0.47
CA LYS A 69 4.57 7.58 -1.63
C LYS A 69 4.26 9.02 -1.21
N LYS A 70 3.42 9.22 -0.18
CA LYS A 70 3.18 10.56 0.38
C LYS A 70 4.42 11.19 1.01
N SER A 71 5.23 10.42 1.75
CA SER A 71 6.48 10.96 2.32
C SER A 71 7.49 11.32 1.23
N GLU A 72 7.67 10.47 0.21
CA GLU A 72 8.56 10.74 -0.92
C GLU A 72 8.12 11.98 -1.71
N ILE A 73 6.82 12.11 -1.99
CA ILE A 73 6.25 13.29 -2.67
C ILE A 73 6.46 14.55 -1.83
N ASN A 74 6.28 14.49 -0.51
CA ASN A 74 6.50 15.64 0.38
C ASN A 74 7.97 16.07 0.42
N GLU A 75 8.91 15.13 0.45
CA GLU A 75 10.35 15.45 0.37
C GLU A 75 10.73 16.09 -0.96
N ILE A 76 10.19 15.59 -2.08
CA ILE A 76 10.39 16.18 -3.42
C ILE A 76 9.79 17.59 -3.50
N LEU A 77 8.60 17.79 -2.94
CA LEU A 77 7.94 19.11 -2.86
C LEU A 77 8.79 20.11 -2.05
N ASP A 78 9.34 19.69 -0.92
CA ASP A 78 10.16 20.55 -0.06
C ASP A 78 11.49 20.92 -0.74
N LEU A 79 12.15 19.95 -1.39
CA LEU A 79 13.38 20.21 -2.14
C LEU A 79 13.15 21.19 -3.29
N ASN A 80 12.08 21.00 -4.08
CA ASN A 80 11.72 21.92 -5.16
C ASN A 80 11.48 23.35 -4.66
N LYS A 81 10.81 23.48 -3.51
CA LYS A 81 10.57 24.77 -2.87
C LYS A 81 11.89 25.45 -2.48
N VAL A 82 12.79 24.73 -1.80
CA VAL A 82 14.10 25.27 -1.40
C VAL A 82 14.93 25.71 -2.60
N VAL A 83 14.96 24.91 -3.67
CA VAL A 83 15.69 25.24 -4.91
C VAL A 83 15.14 26.50 -5.54
N MET A 84 13.80 26.64 -5.64
CA MET A 84 13.16 27.84 -6.17
C MET A 84 13.46 29.08 -5.33
N ASP A 85 13.38 28.97 -4.00
CA ASP A 85 13.70 30.08 -3.09
C ASP A 85 15.16 30.53 -3.25
N LYS A 86 16.10 29.59 -3.43
CA LYS A 86 17.51 29.90 -3.67
C LYS A 86 17.76 30.52 -5.05
N ILE A 87 17.07 30.06 -6.09
CA ILE A 87 17.13 30.70 -7.41
C ILE A 87 16.66 32.15 -7.30
N ASN A 88 15.51 32.39 -6.66
CA ASN A 88 14.98 33.74 -6.48
C ASN A 88 15.95 34.64 -5.70
N TYR A 89 16.52 34.12 -4.60
CA TYR A 89 17.52 34.83 -3.81
C TYR A 89 18.75 35.24 -4.66
N LEU A 90 19.31 34.29 -5.42
CA LEU A 90 20.49 34.57 -6.24
C LEU A 90 20.15 35.51 -7.40
N VAL A 91 18.95 35.43 -7.98
CA VAL A 91 18.49 36.38 -9.00
C VAL A 91 18.38 37.79 -8.44
N MET A 92 17.85 37.96 -7.23
CA MET A 92 17.83 39.30 -6.58
C MET A 92 19.25 39.80 -6.31
N LYS A 93 20.13 38.95 -5.79
CA LYS A 93 21.53 39.30 -5.54
C LYS A 93 22.27 39.69 -6.82
N LEU A 94 22.00 39.00 -7.93
CA LEU A 94 22.57 39.30 -9.24
C LEU A 94 22.16 40.68 -9.76
N LYS A 95 20.93 41.13 -9.46
CA LYS A 95 20.43 42.45 -9.89
C LYS A 95 21.14 43.61 -9.21
N GLU A 96 21.65 43.41 -8.00
CA GLU A 96 22.29 44.44 -7.18
C GLU A 96 23.83 44.40 -7.25
N GLU A 97 24.40 43.45 -7.99
CA GLU A 97 25.85 43.22 -8.04
C GLU A 97 26.49 43.92 -9.24
N ASP A 98 27.53 44.71 -8.98
CA ASP A 98 28.27 45.45 -10.01
C ASP A 98 29.64 44.80 -10.31
N GLU A 99 30.13 43.90 -9.45
CA GLU A 99 31.42 43.24 -9.63
C GLU A 99 31.32 42.08 -10.64
N VAL A 100 31.98 42.22 -11.80
CA VAL A 100 31.95 41.25 -12.91
C VAL A 100 32.30 39.82 -12.48
N SER A 101 33.28 39.64 -11.60
CA SER A 101 33.68 38.33 -11.09
C SER A 101 32.54 37.66 -10.30
N ARG A 102 31.88 38.41 -9.42
CA ARG A 102 30.75 37.93 -8.63
C ARG A 102 29.50 37.68 -9.47
N ILE A 103 29.22 38.52 -10.45
CA ILE A 103 28.15 38.31 -11.43
C ILE A 103 28.32 36.93 -12.09
N ARG A 104 29.55 36.58 -12.50
CA ARG A 104 29.85 35.27 -13.09
C ARG A 104 29.60 34.12 -12.11
N GLU A 105 30.09 34.22 -10.88
CA GLU A 105 29.90 33.20 -9.84
C GLU A 105 28.40 32.97 -9.54
N ILE A 106 27.63 34.05 -9.41
CA ILE A 106 26.19 33.99 -9.15
C ILE A 106 25.45 33.38 -10.36
N ALA A 107 25.83 33.74 -11.58
CA ALA A 107 25.24 33.17 -12.79
C ALA A 107 25.53 31.66 -12.93
N GLU A 108 26.75 31.23 -12.61
CA GLU A 108 27.13 29.80 -12.59
C GLU A 108 26.33 29.04 -11.52
N ALA A 109 26.17 29.60 -10.32
CA ALA A 109 25.35 29.02 -9.26
C ALA A 109 23.88 28.90 -9.67
N ILE A 110 23.29 29.93 -10.27
CA ILE A 110 21.91 29.89 -10.80
C ILE A 110 21.78 28.82 -11.88
N TYR A 111 22.75 28.71 -12.80
CA TYR A 111 22.74 27.69 -13.85
C TYR A 111 22.71 26.28 -13.26
N VAL A 112 23.53 26.01 -12.25
CA VAL A 112 23.55 24.71 -11.54
C VAL A 112 22.20 24.43 -10.88
N LEU A 113 21.60 25.41 -10.20
CA LEU A 113 20.29 25.25 -9.55
C LEU A 113 19.17 24.99 -10.57
N ILE A 114 19.17 25.68 -11.72
CA ILE A 114 18.20 25.44 -12.80
C ILE A 114 18.39 24.03 -13.38
N LYS A 115 19.64 23.59 -13.56
CA LYS A 115 19.95 22.23 -14.03
C LYS A 115 19.51 21.17 -13.04
N LEU A 116 19.68 21.43 -11.74
CA LEU A 116 19.20 20.57 -10.66
C LEU A 116 17.67 20.50 -10.66
N LYS A 117 16.98 21.64 -10.76
CA LYS A 117 15.52 21.70 -10.86
C LYS A 117 14.97 20.82 -12.00
N LYS A 118 15.56 20.92 -13.20
CA LYS A 118 15.19 20.10 -14.37
C LYS A 118 15.38 18.59 -14.19
N LYS A 119 16.13 18.16 -13.19
CA LYS A 119 16.31 16.73 -12.85
C LYS A 119 15.34 16.26 -11.77
N ILE A 120 14.70 17.19 -11.04
CA ILE A 120 13.74 16.91 -9.98
C ILE A 120 12.30 16.92 -10.53
N GLU A 121 12.03 17.74 -11.56
CA GLU A 121 10.83 17.66 -12.42
C GLU A 121 10.89 16.46 -13.39
#